data_AF-A0A1G7Q8C5-F1
#
_entry.id   AF-A0A1G7Q8C5-F1
#
_cell.length_a   1.000
_cell.length_b   1.000
_cell.length_c   1.000
_cell.angle_alpha   90.00
_cell.angle_beta   90.00
_cell.angle_gamma   90.00
#
_symmetry.space_group_name_H-M   'P 1'
#
loop_
_entity.id
_entity.type
_entity.pdbx_description
1 polymer ?
#
loop_
_entity_poly.entity_id
_entity_poly.type
_entity_poly.pdbx_seq_one_letter_code
_entity_poly.pdbx_strand_id
1 'polypeptide(L)'
;MTTIQQLVFELSTPYAGRPYHVSGNALFKAVAADVDDRTRRELQVSHAMFAPSEYGSYPEAHSQNGYAGKLGGSLPPVESYEDLFLFRDAAQRWLQASRPRDAQNTMDRQSHGGRLTVAPESFFGVPEHQRNSKRRVEWYVHAYLHSEREGVLPLEETVFDGIQLGGNRNYGFGEVSLVDSQVVELDALSFDGLRGYDQYTIELVTPYVLQSEAPDADTQSVPWWWDTSVTGLGSDAPTRDRRLRRREERLVGESVYELATVDHGQLVGYAGSDPIQTAKNGVLRIGTHARFGFGELRVRPASHDRVPGRGEVR
;
A
#
# COMPACT_ATOMS: atom_id res chain seq x y z
N MET A 1 8.72 -14.21 -16.63
CA MET A 1 9.01 -14.29 -15.18
C MET A 1 8.59 -12.96 -14.57
N THR A 2 7.75 -12.94 -13.54
CA THR A 2 7.19 -11.67 -13.04
C THR A 2 8.00 -11.11 -11.88
N THR A 3 8.69 -10.02 -12.18
CA THR A 3 9.59 -9.34 -11.25
C THR A 3 8.91 -8.13 -10.60
N ILE A 4 9.08 -7.99 -9.29
CA ILE A 4 8.66 -6.83 -8.50
C ILE A 4 9.91 -6.15 -7.96
N GLN A 5 10.06 -4.85 -8.19
CA GLN A 5 11.07 -4.05 -7.49
C GLN A 5 10.39 -3.32 -6.33
N GLN A 6 10.79 -3.63 -5.11
CA GLN A 6 10.41 -2.90 -3.92
C GLN A 6 11.35 -1.72 -3.73
N LEU A 7 10.78 -0.59 -3.31
CA LEU A 7 11.48 0.68 -3.10
C LEU A 7 11.06 1.24 -1.74
N VAL A 8 12.05 1.77 -1.03
CA VAL A 8 11.83 2.57 0.17
C VAL A 8 12.45 3.93 -0.04
N PHE A 9 11.62 4.95 0.15
CA PHE A 9 12.04 6.32 0.11
C PHE A 9 11.95 6.95 1.50
N GLU A 10 12.94 7.73 1.90
CA GLU A 10 12.79 8.67 3.02
C GLU A 10 12.07 9.92 2.52
N LEU A 11 11.07 10.40 3.27
CA LEU A 11 10.40 11.67 2.98
C LEU A 11 11.22 12.83 3.58
N SER A 12 11.74 13.71 2.74
CA SER A 12 12.68 14.77 3.15
C SER A 12 11.98 16.12 3.36
N THR A 13 10.91 16.39 2.62
CA THR A 13 10.13 17.64 2.74
C THR A 13 8.64 17.37 2.95
N PRO A 14 7.86 18.34 3.45
CA PRO A 14 6.44 18.14 3.66
C PRO A 14 5.72 17.69 2.39
N TYR A 15 4.87 16.68 2.50
CA TYR A 15 4.15 16.09 1.37
C TYR A 15 2.76 16.73 1.22
N ALA A 16 2.48 17.27 0.03
CA ALA A 16 1.18 17.83 -0.33
C ALA A 16 0.34 16.80 -1.07
N GLY A 17 -0.40 15.98 -0.32
CA GLY A 17 -1.27 14.96 -0.89
C GLY A 17 -2.12 14.26 0.16
N ARG A 18 -2.41 12.99 -0.07
CA ARG A 18 -3.24 12.18 0.83
C ARG A 18 -2.41 11.66 2.01
N PRO A 19 -2.87 11.81 3.27
CA PRO A 19 -2.09 11.40 4.43
C PRO A 19 -1.98 9.86 4.61
N TYR A 20 -2.70 9.07 3.80
CA TYR A 20 -2.73 7.60 3.95
C TYR A 20 -1.83 6.89 2.95
N HIS A 21 -1.57 7.49 1.79
CA HIS A 21 -0.78 6.90 0.71
C HIS A 21 -0.32 7.96 -0.29
N VAL A 22 0.70 7.62 -1.06
CA VAL A 22 1.02 8.30 -2.33
C VAL A 22 0.36 7.53 -3.46
N SER A 23 -0.38 8.22 -4.34
CA SER A 23 -1.05 7.52 -5.44
C SER A 23 -0.02 6.94 -6.41
N GLY A 24 -0.31 5.77 -6.98
CA GLY A 24 0.60 5.15 -7.95
C GLY A 24 0.81 6.02 -9.18
N ASN A 25 -0.19 6.79 -9.59
CA ASN A 25 -0.06 7.81 -10.64
C ASN A 25 0.95 8.92 -10.29
N ALA A 26 1.01 9.38 -9.04
CA ALA A 26 1.96 10.43 -8.64
C ALA A 26 3.39 9.89 -8.69
N LEU A 27 3.62 8.67 -8.22
CA LEU A 27 4.91 8.01 -8.31
C LEU A 27 5.28 7.67 -9.76
N PHE A 28 4.33 7.14 -10.55
CA PHE A 28 4.53 6.88 -11.97
C PHE A 28 4.96 8.15 -12.71
N LYS A 29 4.29 9.28 -12.51
CA LYS A 29 4.67 10.55 -13.15
C LYS A 29 6.05 11.06 -12.73
N ALA A 30 6.47 10.77 -11.50
CA ALA A 30 7.79 11.14 -11.01
C ALA A 30 8.89 10.29 -11.67
N VAL A 31 8.70 8.98 -11.75
CA VAL A 31 9.65 8.02 -12.36
C VAL A 31 9.66 8.10 -13.89
N ALA A 32 8.49 8.28 -14.51
CA ALA A 32 8.31 8.24 -15.96
C ALA A 32 9.10 9.33 -16.72
N ALA A 33 9.53 10.39 -16.02
CA ALA A 33 10.30 11.49 -16.58
C ALA A 33 11.73 11.06 -16.97
N ASP A 34 12.31 10.11 -16.23
CA ASP A 34 13.73 9.76 -16.31
C ASP A 34 13.98 8.36 -16.88
N VAL A 35 12.94 7.73 -17.44
CA VAL A 35 13.03 6.43 -18.12
C VAL A 35 12.73 6.54 -19.61
N ASP A 36 13.23 5.58 -20.39
CA ASP A 36 12.97 5.51 -21.83
C ASP A 36 11.50 5.19 -22.16
N ASP A 37 11.11 5.42 -23.42
CA ASP A 37 9.73 5.24 -23.88
C ASP A 37 9.22 3.82 -23.71
N ARG A 38 10.10 2.81 -23.83
CA ARG A 38 9.74 1.40 -23.67
C ARG A 38 9.39 1.13 -22.21
N THR A 39 10.31 1.43 -21.31
CA THR A 39 10.14 1.31 -19.85
C THR A 39 8.91 2.06 -19.41
N ARG A 40 8.74 3.30 -19.87
CA ARG A 40 7.57 4.12 -19.53
C ARG A 40 6.25 3.41 -19.85
N ARG A 41 6.13 2.75 -21.01
CA ARG A 41 4.90 2.07 -21.45
C ARG A 41 4.62 0.80 -20.63
N GLU A 42 5.65 0.05 -20.30
CA GLU A 42 5.54 -1.26 -19.65
C GLU A 42 5.55 -1.19 -18.11
N LEU A 43 5.95 -0.05 -17.54
CA LEU A 43 6.06 0.15 -16.10
C LEU A 43 4.68 0.28 -15.46
N GLN A 44 4.49 -0.49 -14.40
CA GLN A 44 3.33 -0.43 -13.52
C GLN A 44 3.77 -0.12 -12.10
N VAL A 45 2.99 0.70 -11.39
CA VAL A 45 3.39 1.32 -10.13
C VAL A 45 2.30 1.17 -9.10
N SER A 46 2.64 0.73 -7.89
CA SER A 46 1.71 0.64 -6.76
C SER A 46 1.32 2.00 -6.18
N HIS A 47 0.18 2.09 -5.49
CA HIS A 47 0.07 3.13 -4.45
C HIS A 47 1.16 2.89 -3.41
N ALA A 48 1.92 3.93 -3.10
CA ALA A 48 2.95 3.83 -2.09
C ALA A 48 2.38 4.09 -0.70
N MET A 49 2.85 3.35 0.29
CA MET A 49 2.34 3.37 1.66
C MET A 49 3.32 4.08 2.58
N PHE A 50 2.80 4.94 3.46
CA PHE A 50 3.62 5.56 4.49
C PHE A 50 3.89 4.56 5.61
N ALA A 51 5.16 4.43 6.00
CA ALA A 51 5.60 3.61 7.12
C ALA A 51 6.47 4.45 8.06
N PRO A 52 6.17 4.50 9.38
CA PRO A 52 7.05 5.16 10.34
C PRO A 52 8.32 4.33 10.56
N SER A 53 9.47 4.97 10.84
CA SER A 53 10.64 4.26 11.35
C SER A 53 10.54 4.06 12.85
N GLU A 54 10.17 2.86 13.26
CA GLU A 54 9.87 2.60 14.68
C GLU A 54 10.16 1.16 15.11
N TYR A 55 10.26 0.95 16.42
CA TYR A 55 10.54 -0.36 16.98
C TYR A 55 9.41 -1.36 16.75
N GLY A 56 9.78 -2.52 16.21
CA GLY A 56 8.85 -3.54 15.83
C GLY A 56 9.36 -4.98 15.97
N SER A 57 8.41 -5.89 15.81
CA SER A 57 8.61 -7.33 15.72
C SER A 57 7.84 -7.85 14.51
N TYR A 58 8.36 -8.86 13.84
CA TYR A 58 7.66 -9.46 12.71
C TYR A 58 6.36 -10.12 13.19
N PRO A 59 5.22 -9.89 12.50
CA PRO A 59 3.98 -10.63 12.75
C PRO A 59 4.19 -12.14 12.52
N GLU A 60 3.39 -12.97 13.18
CA GLU A 60 3.48 -14.45 13.05
C GLU A 60 3.39 -14.96 11.61
N ALA A 61 2.62 -14.26 10.76
CA ALA A 61 2.45 -14.62 9.35
C ALA A 61 3.68 -14.31 8.47
N HIS A 62 4.66 -13.56 8.99
CA HIS A 62 5.87 -13.20 8.27
C HIS A 62 6.89 -14.35 8.30
N SER A 63 7.72 -14.47 7.27
CA SER A 63 8.75 -15.53 7.16
C SER A 63 9.80 -15.42 8.27
N GLN A 64 10.27 -14.20 8.53
CA GLN A 64 11.14 -13.87 9.65
C GLN A 64 10.34 -13.70 10.95
N ASN A 65 10.97 -14.01 12.08
CA ASN A 65 10.35 -14.02 13.40
C ASN A 65 11.12 -13.18 14.43
N GLY A 66 10.41 -12.67 15.44
CA GLY A 66 11.00 -12.01 16.60
C GLY A 66 11.20 -10.50 16.45
N TYR A 67 11.99 -9.94 17.37
CA TYR A 67 12.30 -8.51 17.42
C TYR A 67 13.24 -8.12 16.28
N ALA A 68 12.86 -7.11 15.51
CA ALA A 68 13.56 -6.71 14.30
C ALA A 68 14.23 -5.32 14.44
N GLY A 69 14.29 -4.76 15.65
CA GLY A 69 14.79 -3.40 15.84
C GLY A 69 13.80 -2.37 15.30
N LYS A 70 14.34 -1.32 14.65
CA LYS A 70 13.52 -0.33 13.95
C LYS A 70 13.19 -0.82 12.54
N LEU A 71 11.91 -0.87 12.24
CA LEU A 71 11.37 -1.23 10.92
C LEU A 71 10.82 0.01 10.22
N GLY A 72 10.64 -0.07 8.91
CA GLY A 72 10.08 1.00 8.06
C GLY A 72 11.13 1.74 7.23
N GLY A 73 12.37 1.86 7.69
CA GLY A 73 13.46 2.50 6.94
C GLY A 73 14.30 1.56 6.06
N SER A 74 13.90 0.30 5.93
CA SER A 74 14.60 -0.73 5.13
C SER A 74 13.63 -1.83 4.70
N LEU A 75 14.09 -2.67 3.78
CA LEU A 75 13.36 -3.79 3.21
C LEU A 75 13.82 -5.11 3.85
N PRO A 76 12.96 -5.79 4.63
CA PRO A 76 13.19 -7.16 5.06
C PRO A 76 13.26 -8.11 3.87
N PRO A 77 13.92 -9.28 4.02
CA PRO A 77 13.83 -10.37 3.06
C PRO A 77 12.37 -10.76 2.77
N VAL A 78 12.09 -11.10 1.52
CA VAL A 78 10.77 -11.56 1.06
C VAL A 78 10.91 -12.99 0.58
N GLU A 79 10.38 -13.93 1.37
CA GLU A 79 10.42 -15.38 1.07
C GLU A 79 9.02 -15.94 0.81
N SER A 80 8.01 -15.29 1.38
CA SER A 80 6.61 -15.68 1.28
C SER A 80 5.72 -14.56 0.73
N TYR A 81 4.55 -14.94 0.25
CA TYR A 81 3.51 -14.01 -0.16
C TYR A 81 3.13 -12.99 0.93
N GLU A 82 3.13 -13.40 2.20
CA GLU A 82 2.73 -12.54 3.32
C GLU A 82 3.73 -11.40 3.58
N ASP A 83 5.01 -11.62 3.26
CA ASP A 83 6.09 -10.65 3.47
C ASP A 83 5.91 -9.39 2.59
N LEU A 84 5.27 -9.54 1.42
CA LEU A 84 4.89 -8.42 0.53
C LEU A 84 3.89 -7.44 1.16
N PHE A 85 3.31 -7.75 2.33
CA PHE A 85 2.29 -6.90 2.94
C PHE A 85 2.70 -6.34 4.31
N LEU A 86 3.94 -6.57 4.76
CA LEU A 86 4.40 -6.10 6.07
C LEU A 86 4.19 -4.57 6.24
N PHE A 87 4.62 -3.78 5.25
CA PHE A 87 4.50 -2.31 5.26
C PHE A 87 3.33 -1.79 4.42
N ARG A 88 2.51 -2.68 3.86
CA ARG A 88 1.31 -2.31 3.08
C ARG A 88 0.02 -2.35 3.89
N ASP A 89 0.15 -2.68 5.16
CA ASP A 89 -0.93 -2.74 6.10
C ASP A 89 -0.98 -1.47 6.94
N ALA A 90 -2.03 -0.67 6.73
CA ALA A 90 -2.25 0.58 7.46
C ALA A 90 -2.35 0.41 8.99
N ALA A 91 -2.55 -0.81 9.50
CA ALA A 91 -2.54 -1.06 10.94
C ALA A 91 -1.12 -1.17 11.53
N GLN A 92 -0.06 -1.24 10.69
CA GLN A 92 1.34 -1.34 11.11
C GLN A 92 1.54 -2.39 12.23
N ARG A 93 1.09 -3.62 11.99
CA ARG A 93 0.99 -4.69 13.00
C ARG A 93 2.32 -5.16 13.56
N TRP A 94 3.39 -4.84 12.86
CA TRP A 94 4.74 -5.08 13.30
C TRP A 94 5.17 -4.13 14.43
N LEU A 95 4.46 -3.02 14.67
CA LEU A 95 4.77 -2.12 15.80
C LEU A 95 4.64 -2.85 17.13
N GLN A 96 5.62 -2.65 18.02
CA GLN A 96 5.53 -3.15 19.39
C GLN A 96 4.29 -2.63 20.11
N ALA A 97 3.73 -3.42 21.04
CA ALA A 97 2.56 -3.01 21.85
C ALA A 97 2.79 -1.70 22.64
N SER A 98 4.04 -1.37 22.97
CA SER A 98 4.42 -0.10 23.61
C SER A 98 4.39 1.13 22.68
N ARG A 99 3.98 0.95 21.42
CA ARG A 99 3.86 2.01 20.42
C ARG A 99 2.38 2.16 20.06
N PRO A 100 1.69 3.19 20.59
CA PRO A 100 0.27 3.39 20.31
C PRO A 100 0.05 3.58 18.80
N ARG A 101 -0.60 2.60 18.17
CA ARG A 101 -0.82 2.59 16.71
C ARG A 101 -1.57 3.83 16.22
N ASP A 102 -2.60 4.26 16.96
CA ASP A 102 -3.37 5.46 16.60
C ASP A 102 -2.52 6.72 16.52
N ALA A 103 -1.42 6.76 17.29
CA ALA A 103 -0.47 7.86 17.26
C ALA A 103 0.65 7.64 16.23
N GLN A 104 1.08 6.40 16.02
CA GLN A 104 2.14 6.07 15.04
C GLN A 104 1.65 5.99 13.59
N ASN A 105 0.33 5.93 13.35
CA ASN A 105 -0.25 5.85 12.00
C ASN A 105 -0.71 7.23 11.46
N THR A 106 -0.38 8.31 12.16
CA THR A 106 -0.79 9.67 11.79
C THR A 106 0.43 10.58 11.67
N MET A 107 0.66 11.11 10.47
CA MET A 107 1.65 12.17 10.24
C MET A 107 1.15 13.51 10.77
N ASP A 108 2.08 14.35 11.22
CA ASP A 108 1.78 15.70 11.69
C ASP A 108 1.31 16.58 10.51
N ARG A 109 0.18 17.27 10.68
CA ARG A 109 -0.37 18.16 9.64
C ARG A 109 0.31 19.54 9.73
N GLN A 110 0.73 20.07 8.59
CA GLN A 110 1.33 21.40 8.48
C GLN A 110 0.59 22.27 7.47
N SER A 111 0.59 23.59 7.70
CA SER A 111 0.02 24.58 6.79
C SER A 111 1.12 25.51 6.30
N HIS A 112 1.28 25.61 4.98
CA HIS A 112 2.29 26.42 4.31
C HIS A 112 1.62 27.36 3.31
N GLY A 113 1.43 28.62 3.68
CA GLY A 113 0.76 29.61 2.82
C GLY A 113 -0.63 29.16 2.33
N GLY A 114 -1.42 28.55 3.23
CA GLY A 114 -2.76 28.01 2.94
C GLY A 114 -2.77 26.60 2.33
N ARG A 115 -1.60 26.00 2.03
CA ARG A 115 -1.49 24.64 1.54
C ARG A 115 -1.39 23.67 2.71
N LEU A 116 -2.24 22.66 2.71
CA LEU A 116 -2.19 21.59 3.69
C LEU A 116 -1.19 20.52 3.24
N THR A 117 -0.29 20.14 4.15
CA THR A 117 0.73 19.12 3.93
C THR A 117 0.83 18.21 5.16
N VAL A 118 1.55 17.10 5.01
CA VAL A 118 1.98 16.25 6.13
C VAL A 118 3.49 16.33 6.29
N ALA A 119 3.96 16.32 7.53
CA ALA A 119 5.36 16.46 7.88
C ALA A 119 6.17 15.19 7.53
N PRO A 120 7.47 15.33 7.20
CA PRO A 120 8.39 14.20 7.00
C PRO A 120 8.70 13.44 8.30
N GLU A 121 8.48 14.08 9.45
CA GLU A 121 8.76 13.52 10.77
C GLU A 121 7.65 13.88 11.76
N SER A 122 7.44 13.02 12.75
CA SER A 122 6.53 13.23 13.88
C SER A 122 7.30 13.21 15.20
N PHE A 123 6.85 14.02 16.16
CA PHE A 123 7.45 14.10 17.49
C PHE A 123 6.50 13.59 18.56
N PHE A 124 6.95 12.59 19.33
CA PHE A 124 6.22 12.04 20.45
C PHE A 124 6.84 12.47 21.77
N GLY A 125 6.04 13.06 22.66
CA GLY A 125 6.45 13.26 24.05
C GLY A 125 6.69 11.91 24.73
N VAL A 126 7.69 11.85 25.60
CA VAL A 126 7.94 10.69 26.47
C VAL A 126 7.79 11.12 27.93
N PRO A 127 7.49 10.19 28.87
CA PRO A 127 7.31 10.53 30.28
C PRO A 127 8.51 11.30 30.87
N GLU A 128 8.25 12.22 31.80
CA GLU A 128 9.27 13.13 32.37
C GLU A 128 10.47 12.43 33.02
N HIS A 129 10.30 11.18 33.46
CA HIS A 129 11.34 10.39 34.10
C HIS A 129 12.24 9.62 33.09
N GLN A 130 11.93 9.66 31.79
CA GLN A 130 12.78 9.06 30.75
C GLN A 130 13.86 10.04 30.29
N ARG A 131 15.01 9.50 29.90
CA ARG A 131 16.08 10.29 29.29
C ARG A 131 15.62 10.75 27.90
N ASN A 132 15.67 12.05 27.65
CA ASN A 132 15.08 12.79 26.52
C ASN A 132 13.59 13.08 26.73
N SER A 133 13.12 14.28 26.37
CA SER A 133 11.72 14.68 26.52
C SER A 133 10.87 14.40 25.27
N LYS A 134 11.51 14.06 24.15
CA LYS A 134 10.85 13.80 22.86
C LYS A 134 11.55 12.68 22.10
N ARG A 135 10.75 11.87 21.41
CA ARG A 135 11.18 10.91 20.39
C ARG A 135 10.79 11.44 19.01
N ARG A 136 11.73 11.41 18.08
CA ARG A 136 11.53 11.72 16.66
C ARG A 136 11.28 10.44 15.88
N VAL A 137 10.29 10.47 14.99
CA VAL A 137 9.94 9.38 14.08
C VAL A 137 9.96 9.92 12.67
N GLU A 138 10.81 9.35 11.83
CA GLU A 138 10.88 9.64 10.40
C GLU A 138 9.85 8.81 9.65
N TRP A 139 9.34 9.36 8.54
CA TRP A 139 8.38 8.69 7.67
C TRP A 139 9.03 8.27 6.36
N TYR A 140 8.76 7.01 5.99
CA TYR A 140 9.24 6.39 4.77
C TYR A 140 8.06 6.06 3.87
N VAL A 141 8.32 5.97 2.57
CA VAL A 141 7.34 5.67 1.53
C VAL A 141 7.72 4.36 0.85
N HIS A 142 6.90 3.33 1.04
CA HIS A 142 7.10 1.99 0.49
C HIS A 142 6.31 1.82 -0.79
N ALA A 143 6.99 1.51 -1.90
CA ALA A 143 6.38 1.38 -3.21
C ALA A 143 6.85 0.13 -3.94
N TYR A 144 5.97 -0.46 -4.76
CA TYR A 144 6.29 -1.55 -5.67
C TYR A 144 6.21 -1.06 -7.11
N LEU A 145 7.21 -1.43 -7.89
CA LEU A 145 7.20 -1.40 -9.35
C LEU A 145 7.08 -2.84 -9.85
N HIS A 146 6.33 -3.05 -10.92
CA HIS A 146 6.37 -4.32 -11.64
C HIS A 146 6.26 -4.08 -13.14
N SER A 147 6.72 -5.07 -13.89
CA SER A 147 6.47 -5.16 -15.33
C SER A 147 6.32 -6.63 -15.70
N GLU A 148 5.41 -6.91 -16.62
CA GLU A 148 5.29 -8.24 -17.22
C GLU A 148 6.34 -8.46 -18.32
N ARG A 149 7.01 -7.37 -18.74
CA ARG A 149 8.03 -7.40 -19.79
C ARG A 149 9.42 -7.57 -19.17
N GLU A 150 10.12 -8.61 -19.61
CA GLU A 150 11.51 -8.84 -19.22
C GLU A 150 12.44 -7.70 -19.67
N GLY A 151 13.41 -7.39 -18.81
CA GLY A 151 14.41 -6.35 -19.02
C GLY A 151 13.92 -4.91 -18.78
N VAL A 152 12.73 -4.73 -18.17
CA VAL A 152 12.24 -3.42 -17.71
C VAL A 152 12.66 -3.13 -16.27
N LEU A 153 12.69 -4.16 -15.42
CA LEU A 153 13.13 -4.06 -14.03
C LEU A 153 14.42 -4.88 -13.80
N PRO A 154 15.25 -4.50 -12.80
CA PRO A 154 15.11 -3.32 -11.96
C PRO A 154 15.41 -2.00 -12.69
N LEU A 155 14.81 -0.91 -12.23
CA LEU A 155 15.27 0.44 -12.56
C LEU A 155 16.51 0.76 -11.74
N GLU A 156 17.47 1.41 -12.38
CA GLU A 156 18.69 1.93 -11.74
C GLU A 156 18.37 3.00 -10.69
N GLU A 157 19.15 3.06 -9.62
CA GLU A 157 18.92 4.00 -8.51
C GLU A 157 18.87 5.47 -8.96
N THR A 158 19.66 5.82 -9.97
CA THR A 158 19.74 7.19 -10.53
C THR A 158 18.42 7.67 -11.13
N VAL A 159 17.50 6.77 -11.49
CA VAL A 159 16.15 7.13 -11.95
C VAL A 159 15.34 7.80 -10.84
N PHE A 160 15.70 7.55 -9.59
CA PHE A 160 14.98 8.05 -8.42
C PHE A 160 15.61 9.31 -7.81
N ASP A 161 16.70 9.82 -8.39
CA ASP A 161 17.40 11.00 -7.88
C ASP A 161 16.55 12.26 -8.04
N GLY A 162 16.31 12.96 -6.92
CA GLY A 162 15.63 14.26 -6.92
C GLY A 162 14.14 14.21 -7.27
N ILE A 163 13.52 13.03 -7.24
CA ILE A 163 12.08 12.93 -7.54
C ILE A 163 11.24 13.60 -6.45
N GLN A 164 10.09 14.13 -6.87
CA GLN A 164 9.11 14.74 -5.98
C GLN A 164 7.74 14.11 -6.16
N LEU A 165 7.11 13.74 -5.04
CA LEU A 165 5.82 13.07 -4.98
C LEU A 165 4.69 14.05 -4.61
N GLY A 166 3.51 13.84 -5.17
CA GLY A 166 2.31 14.62 -4.83
C GLY A 166 2.18 15.96 -5.56
N GLY A 167 1.42 16.86 -4.96
CA GLY A 167 1.09 18.17 -5.53
C GLY A 167 2.05 19.28 -5.12
N ASN A 168 1.88 20.48 -5.71
CA ASN A 168 2.63 21.69 -5.33
C ASN A 168 4.16 21.53 -5.32
N ARG A 169 4.69 20.66 -6.19
CA ARG A 169 6.13 20.33 -6.33
C ARG A 169 7.01 21.56 -6.60
N ASN A 170 6.46 22.54 -7.32
CA ASN A 170 7.09 23.85 -7.56
C ASN A 170 7.31 24.70 -6.30
N TYR A 171 6.76 24.29 -5.15
CA TYR A 171 7.00 24.89 -3.83
C TYR A 171 7.95 24.03 -2.96
N GLY A 172 8.59 23.00 -3.53
CA GLY A 172 9.55 22.15 -2.82
C GLY A 172 8.93 21.03 -1.97
N PHE A 173 7.65 20.70 -2.18
CA PHE A 173 6.97 19.65 -1.42
C PHE A 173 7.20 18.25 -2.00
N GLY A 174 7.20 17.26 -1.09
CA GLY A 174 7.22 15.84 -1.41
C GLY A 174 8.55 15.35 -1.98
N GLU A 175 9.66 16.02 -1.69
CA GLU A 175 10.99 15.54 -2.02
C GLU A 175 11.28 14.26 -1.23
N VAL A 176 11.84 13.28 -1.92
CA VAL A 176 12.19 11.99 -1.36
C VAL A 176 13.59 11.56 -1.78
N SER A 177 14.19 10.64 -1.02
CA SER A 177 15.47 10.02 -1.36
C SER A 177 15.34 8.51 -1.25
N LEU A 178 15.83 7.77 -2.24
CA LEU A 178 15.86 6.30 -2.17
C LEU A 178 16.81 5.87 -1.05
N VAL A 179 16.32 5.03 -0.14
CA VAL A 179 17.14 4.49 0.96
C VAL A 179 17.39 3.01 0.84
N ASP A 180 16.48 2.28 0.18
CA ASP A 180 16.60 0.84 0.01
C ASP A 180 15.80 0.39 -1.23
N SER A 181 16.31 -0.64 -1.91
CA SER A 181 15.61 -1.30 -3.01
C SER A 181 15.96 -2.78 -3.03
N GLN A 182 14.96 -3.62 -3.31
CA GLN A 182 15.20 -5.04 -3.58
C GLN A 182 14.32 -5.55 -4.72
N VAL A 183 14.81 -6.58 -5.39
CA VAL A 183 14.09 -7.27 -6.46
C VAL A 183 13.53 -8.58 -5.92
N VAL A 184 12.25 -8.81 -6.17
CA VAL A 184 11.50 -9.98 -5.75
C VAL A 184 10.95 -10.69 -6.97
N GLU A 185 11.21 -11.99 -7.04
CA GLU A 185 10.64 -12.89 -8.04
C GLU A 185 9.31 -13.45 -7.54
N LEU A 186 8.20 -12.93 -8.07
CA LEU A 186 6.86 -13.27 -7.57
C LEU A 186 6.55 -14.77 -7.70
N ASP A 187 7.05 -15.41 -8.75
CA ASP A 187 6.84 -16.84 -8.99
C ASP A 187 7.72 -17.73 -8.10
N ALA A 188 8.78 -17.17 -7.49
CA ALA A 188 9.66 -17.88 -6.58
C ALA A 188 9.19 -17.83 -5.11
N LEU A 189 8.23 -16.96 -4.77
CA LEU A 189 7.72 -16.84 -3.41
C LEU A 189 6.93 -18.08 -2.97
N SER A 190 7.01 -18.40 -1.67
CA SER A 190 6.10 -19.40 -1.09
C SER A 190 4.69 -18.84 -0.94
N PHE A 191 3.72 -19.61 -1.41
CA PHE A 191 2.28 -19.41 -1.19
C PHE A 191 1.69 -20.48 -0.25
N ASP A 192 2.52 -21.19 0.52
CA ASP A 192 2.08 -22.26 1.42
C ASP A 192 1.04 -21.78 2.45
N GLY A 193 1.15 -20.52 2.89
CA GLY A 193 0.17 -19.89 3.80
C GLY A 193 -1.24 -19.74 3.22
N LEU A 194 -1.43 -19.97 1.92
CA LEU A 194 -2.74 -20.00 1.25
C LEU A 194 -3.20 -21.41 0.91
N ARG A 195 -2.44 -22.47 1.23
CA ARG A 195 -2.81 -23.85 0.88
C ARG A 195 -3.60 -24.52 2.00
N GLY A 196 -4.54 -25.38 1.62
CA GLY A 196 -5.25 -26.27 2.56
C GLY A 196 -6.39 -25.61 3.36
N TYR A 197 -6.83 -24.40 3.00
CA TYR A 197 -7.99 -23.76 3.61
C TYR A 197 -9.23 -23.88 2.73
N ASP A 198 -10.39 -24.04 3.38
CA ASP A 198 -11.69 -24.16 2.70
C ASP A 198 -12.29 -22.80 2.32
N GLN A 199 -11.88 -21.72 3.00
CA GLN A 199 -12.44 -20.39 2.83
C GLN A 199 -11.35 -19.32 2.88
N TYR A 200 -11.53 -18.28 2.06
CA TYR A 200 -10.61 -17.16 1.95
C TYR A 200 -11.38 -15.83 2.01
N THR A 201 -10.64 -14.79 2.33
CA THR A 201 -11.07 -13.40 2.27
C THR A 201 -10.14 -12.60 1.38
N ILE A 202 -10.65 -11.50 0.85
CA ILE A 202 -9.88 -10.52 0.09
C ILE A 202 -9.85 -9.24 0.90
N GLU A 203 -8.65 -8.73 1.14
CA GLU A 203 -8.40 -7.37 1.61
C GLU A 203 -8.09 -6.48 0.41
N LEU A 204 -8.86 -5.40 0.24
CA LEU A 204 -8.53 -4.38 -0.74
C LEU A 204 -7.39 -3.53 -0.19
N VAL A 205 -6.19 -3.66 -0.73
CA VAL A 205 -5.01 -2.89 -0.27
C VAL A 205 -5.05 -1.48 -0.84
N THR A 206 -5.56 -1.32 -2.06
CA THR A 206 -5.78 -0.04 -2.72
C THR A 206 -7.21 0.06 -3.24
N PRO A 207 -7.72 1.28 -3.54
CA PRO A 207 -9.06 1.41 -4.07
C PRO A 207 -9.22 0.65 -5.39
N TYR A 208 -10.37 0.02 -5.60
CA TYR A 208 -10.72 -0.64 -6.85
C TYR A 208 -11.66 0.24 -7.67
N VAL A 209 -11.29 0.55 -8.91
CA VAL A 209 -12.02 1.48 -9.77
C VAL A 209 -13.22 0.78 -10.41
N LEU A 210 -14.40 1.36 -10.22
CA LEU A 210 -15.64 0.93 -10.88
C LEU A 210 -15.92 1.77 -12.12
N GLN A 211 -15.72 3.08 -12.03
CA GLN A 211 -15.96 4.02 -13.12
C GLN A 211 -14.87 5.08 -13.14
N SER A 212 -14.56 5.60 -14.32
CA SER A 212 -13.59 6.66 -14.51
C SER A 212 -13.99 7.52 -15.71
N GLU A 213 -13.83 8.83 -15.57
CA GLU A 213 -13.98 9.78 -16.68
C GLU A 213 -12.74 9.86 -17.59
N ALA A 214 -11.66 9.14 -17.27
CA ALA A 214 -10.46 9.15 -18.09
C ALA A 214 -10.73 8.50 -19.46
N PRO A 215 -10.10 9.01 -20.54
CA PRO A 215 -10.18 8.37 -21.85
C PRO A 215 -9.77 6.90 -21.78
N ASP A 216 -10.43 6.07 -22.60
CA ASP A 216 -10.16 4.62 -22.73
C ASP A 216 -10.32 3.81 -21.43
N ALA A 217 -10.96 4.39 -20.41
CA ALA A 217 -11.24 3.69 -19.16
C ALA A 217 -12.44 2.76 -19.30
N ASP A 218 -12.23 1.48 -18.99
CA ASP A 218 -13.33 0.52 -18.94
C ASP A 218 -14.22 0.78 -17.72
N THR A 219 -15.53 0.71 -17.92
CA THR A 219 -16.50 0.62 -16.82
C THR A 219 -16.49 -0.80 -16.27
N GLN A 220 -16.37 -0.93 -14.96
CA GLN A 220 -16.25 -2.21 -14.27
C GLN A 220 -17.33 -2.37 -13.21
N SER A 221 -17.80 -3.61 -13.04
CA SER A 221 -18.62 -3.99 -11.90
C SER A 221 -17.74 -4.50 -10.75
N VAL A 222 -18.36 -4.65 -9.57
CA VAL A 222 -17.74 -5.43 -8.48
C VAL A 222 -17.51 -6.86 -9.01
N PRO A 223 -16.29 -7.41 -8.89
CA PRO A 223 -16.01 -8.75 -9.41
C PRO A 223 -16.94 -9.81 -8.82
N TRP A 224 -17.46 -10.72 -9.65
CA TRP A 224 -18.45 -11.73 -9.23
C TRP A 224 -17.92 -12.67 -8.13
N TRP A 225 -16.61 -12.84 -8.05
CA TRP A 225 -15.91 -13.67 -7.07
C TRP A 225 -15.65 -12.94 -5.74
N TRP A 226 -16.15 -11.72 -5.57
CA TRP A 226 -16.19 -11.02 -4.28
C TRP A 226 -17.51 -11.31 -3.57
N ASP A 227 -17.45 -12.09 -2.50
CA ASP A 227 -18.61 -12.31 -1.64
C ASP A 227 -18.78 -11.14 -0.66
N THR A 228 -19.67 -10.23 -1.02
CA THR A 228 -19.99 -9.05 -0.21
C THR A 228 -20.97 -9.33 0.94
N SER A 229 -21.41 -10.59 1.10
CA SER A 229 -22.26 -10.96 2.25
C SER A 229 -21.47 -11.00 3.57
N VAL A 230 -20.13 -11.07 3.50
CA VAL A 230 -19.21 -11.30 4.63
C VAL A 230 -18.73 -10.01 5.31
N THR A 231 -19.12 -8.82 4.86
CA THR A 231 -18.56 -7.51 5.31
C THR A 231 -18.86 -7.11 6.78
N GLY A 232 -19.33 -8.02 7.64
CA GLY A 232 -19.43 -7.81 9.08
C GLY A 232 -20.53 -6.86 9.55
N LEU A 233 -21.45 -6.46 8.67
CA LEU A 233 -22.69 -5.76 9.03
C LEU A 233 -23.84 -6.77 9.11
N GLY A 234 -24.63 -6.72 10.19
CA GLY A 234 -25.72 -7.67 10.48
C GLY A 234 -26.69 -7.90 9.31
N SER A 235 -27.45 -9.01 9.38
CA SER A 235 -28.27 -9.55 8.27
C SER A 235 -29.28 -8.59 7.64
N ASP A 236 -29.59 -7.47 8.31
CA ASP A 236 -30.72 -6.60 7.95
C ASP A 236 -30.35 -5.42 7.03
N ALA A 237 -29.12 -5.37 6.49
CA ALA A 237 -28.72 -4.31 5.56
C ALA A 237 -29.24 -4.56 4.12
N PRO A 238 -29.92 -3.59 3.48
CA PRO A 238 -30.54 -3.77 2.16
C PRO A 238 -29.48 -3.89 1.05
N THR A 239 -29.59 -4.95 0.23
CA THR A 239 -28.85 -5.30 -1.01
C THR A 239 -27.32 -5.48 -0.95
N ARG A 240 -26.82 -6.50 -1.67
CA ARG A 240 -25.40 -6.94 -1.80
C ARG A 240 -24.40 -5.81 -2.10
N ASP A 241 -24.82 -4.77 -2.82
CA ASP A 241 -23.94 -3.67 -3.27
C ASP A 241 -23.76 -2.55 -2.25
N ARG A 242 -24.69 -2.39 -1.30
CA ARG A 242 -24.66 -1.30 -0.29
C ARG A 242 -23.72 -1.59 0.88
N ARG A 243 -23.19 -2.81 0.94
CA ARG A 243 -22.26 -3.26 1.99
C ARG A 243 -20.82 -2.83 1.76
N LEU A 244 -20.48 -2.42 0.54
CA LEU A 244 -19.16 -1.88 0.20
C LEU A 244 -19.14 -0.36 0.41
N ARG A 245 -18.14 0.11 1.14
CA ARG A 245 -17.79 1.53 1.22
C ARG A 245 -17.29 1.98 -0.14
N ARG A 246 -18.01 2.92 -0.74
CA ARG A 246 -17.63 3.56 -2.00
C ARG A 246 -17.06 4.94 -1.73
N ARG A 247 -16.14 5.38 -2.57
CA ARG A 247 -15.54 6.71 -2.52
C ARG A 247 -15.27 7.26 -3.91
N GLU A 248 -15.32 8.57 -4.01
CA GLU A 248 -14.81 9.30 -5.16
C GLU A 248 -13.31 9.52 -5.01
N GLU A 249 -12.60 9.29 -6.10
CA GLU A 249 -11.16 9.41 -6.22
C GLU A 249 -10.82 10.26 -7.44
N ARG A 250 -9.60 10.79 -7.51
CA ARG A 250 -9.16 11.61 -8.66
C ARG A 250 -7.90 11.05 -9.28
N LEU A 251 -7.89 10.97 -10.60
CA LEU A 251 -6.70 10.70 -11.39
C LEU A 251 -6.27 11.97 -12.10
N VAL A 252 -5.00 12.34 -11.95
CA VAL A 252 -4.43 13.51 -12.63
C VAL A 252 -3.68 13.04 -13.87
N GLY A 253 -4.22 13.28 -15.06
CA GLY A 253 -3.58 13.05 -16.36
C GLY A 253 -3.19 14.37 -17.03
N GLU A 254 -3.64 14.58 -18.27
CA GLU A 254 -3.68 15.89 -18.94
C GLU A 254 -4.69 16.82 -18.26
N SER A 255 -5.81 16.24 -17.81
CA SER A 255 -6.84 16.85 -16.98
C SER A 255 -6.97 16.11 -15.65
N VAL A 256 -7.83 16.60 -14.76
CA VAL A 256 -8.26 15.84 -13.56
C VAL A 256 -9.52 15.06 -13.93
N TYR A 257 -9.49 13.74 -13.73
CA TYR A 257 -10.61 12.84 -13.97
C TYR A 257 -11.18 12.33 -12.66
N GLU A 258 -12.50 12.36 -12.52
CA GLU A 258 -13.17 11.77 -11.36
C GLU A 258 -13.31 10.24 -11.55
N LEU A 259 -13.17 9.52 -10.44
CA LEU A 259 -13.26 8.07 -10.37
C LEU A 259 -14.28 7.67 -9.30
N ALA A 260 -15.11 6.68 -9.58
CA ALA A 260 -15.91 6.01 -8.55
C ALA A 260 -15.23 4.70 -8.17
N THR A 261 -14.99 4.49 -6.88
CA THR A 261 -14.19 3.35 -6.37
C THR A 261 -14.86 2.60 -5.24
N VAL A 262 -14.49 1.32 -5.08
CA VAL A 262 -14.61 0.62 -3.81
C VAL A 262 -13.37 0.95 -2.99
N ASP A 263 -13.58 1.43 -1.76
CA ASP A 263 -12.49 1.94 -0.94
C ASP A 263 -11.58 0.82 -0.39
N HIS A 264 -10.31 1.16 -0.19
CA HIS A 264 -9.30 0.29 0.41
C HIS A 264 -9.56 -0.01 1.91
N GLY A 265 -8.85 -1.01 2.43
CA GLY A 265 -8.93 -1.48 3.81
C GLY A 265 -10.20 -2.27 4.15
N GLN A 266 -11.05 -2.56 3.17
CA GLN A 266 -12.25 -3.38 3.32
C GLN A 266 -11.94 -4.86 3.12
N LEU A 267 -12.72 -5.71 3.80
CA LEU A 267 -12.67 -7.17 3.65
C LEU A 267 -13.94 -7.67 2.98
N VAL A 268 -13.78 -8.58 2.03
CA VAL A 268 -14.87 -9.34 1.40
C VAL A 268 -14.53 -10.82 1.41
N GLY A 269 -15.51 -11.70 1.29
CA GLY A 269 -15.25 -13.13 1.09
C GLY A 269 -14.72 -13.41 -0.32
N TYR A 270 -13.99 -14.51 -0.47
CA TYR A 270 -13.54 -15.00 -1.76
C TYR A 270 -14.44 -16.15 -2.23
N ALA A 271 -15.10 -15.97 -3.36
CA ALA A 271 -15.97 -16.98 -3.99
C ALA A 271 -15.35 -17.61 -5.25
N GLY A 272 -14.09 -17.29 -5.56
CA GLY A 272 -13.35 -17.91 -6.66
C GLY A 272 -12.81 -19.30 -6.30
N SER A 273 -12.14 -19.94 -7.26
CA SER A 273 -11.65 -21.32 -7.14
C SER A 273 -10.12 -21.45 -7.10
N ASP A 274 -9.39 -20.37 -7.35
CA ASP A 274 -7.92 -20.37 -7.42
C ASP A 274 -7.34 -19.20 -6.60
N PRO A 275 -7.24 -19.38 -5.26
CA PRO A 275 -6.79 -18.32 -4.36
C PRO A 275 -5.34 -17.91 -4.62
N ILE A 276 -4.48 -18.83 -5.09
CA ILE A 276 -3.06 -18.55 -5.35
C ILE A 276 -2.91 -17.70 -6.61
N GLN A 277 -3.57 -18.07 -7.72
CA GLN A 277 -3.52 -17.24 -8.92
C GLN A 277 -4.17 -15.87 -8.66
N THR A 278 -5.25 -15.84 -7.88
CA THR A 278 -5.89 -14.58 -7.47
C THR A 278 -4.93 -13.72 -6.63
N ALA A 279 -4.18 -14.31 -5.72
CA ALA A 279 -3.18 -13.63 -4.90
C ALA A 279 -2.05 -13.01 -5.75
N LYS A 280 -1.54 -13.76 -6.74
CA LYS A 280 -0.54 -13.25 -7.70
C LYS A 280 -1.08 -12.06 -8.49
N ASN A 281 -2.25 -12.22 -9.11
CA ASN A 281 -2.89 -11.14 -9.87
C ASN A 281 -3.19 -9.93 -8.97
N GLY A 282 -3.54 -10.16 -7.71
CA GLY A 282 -3.82 -9.10 -6.75
C GLY A 282 -2.62 -8.21 -6.43
N VAL A 283 -1.43 -8.78 -6.34
CA VAL A 283 -0.16 -8.03 -6.18
C VAL A 283 0.18 -7.23 -7.44
N LEU A 284 -0.12 -7.79 -8.60
CA LEU A 284 0.05 -7.14 -9.92
C LEU A 284 -1.09 -6.19 -10.27
N ARG A 285 -2.09 -6.08 -9.39
CA ARG A 285 -3.30 -5.27 -9.53
C ARG A 285 -4.24 -5.75 -10.61
N ILE A 286 -5.52 -5.42 -10.43
CA ILE A 286 -6.58 -5.76 -11.37
C ILE A 286 -7.46 -4.55 -11.68
N GLY A 287 -8.00 -4.53 -12.90
CA GLY A 287 -9.01 -3.56 -13.31
C GLY A 287 -8.45 -2.27 -13.91
N THR A 288 -9.34 -1.31 -14.10
CA THR A 288 -9.04 -0.02 -14.75
C THR A 288 -8.05 0.76 -13.88
N HIS A 289 -7.04 1.37 -14.53
CA HIS A 289 -5.95 2.09 -13.87
C HIS A 289 -5.04 1.23 -12.98
N ALA A 290 -5.04 -0.10 -13.15
CA ALA A 290 -4.13 -1.01 -12.44
C ALA A 290 -2.65 -0.59 -12.57
N ARG A 291 -2.24 -0.17 -13.78
CA ARG A 291 -0.92 0.40 -14.06
C ARG A 291 -0.54 1.58 -13.14
N PHE A 292 -1.52 2.35 -12.70
CA PHE A 292 -1.36 3.52 -11.83
C PHE A 292 -1.67 3.22 -10.36
N GLY A 293 -1.67 1.95 -9.99
CA GLY A 293 -1.63 1.48 -8.62
C GLY A 293 -2.97 1.08 -8.01
N PHE A 294 -4.07 1.22 -8.75
CA PHE A 294 -5.41 0.84 -8.28
C PHE A 294 -5.62 -0.67 -8.33
N GLY A 295 -6.53 -1.20 -7.52
CA GLY A 295 -6.98 -2.59 -7.61
C GLY A 295 -6.00 -3.62 -7.07
N GLU A 296 -5.03 -3.22 -6.25
CA GLU A 296 -4.22 -4.13 -5.47
C GLU A 296 -5.04 -4.78 -4.34
N LEU A 297 -4.91 -6.10 -4.21
CA LEU A 297 -5.63 -6.88 -3.21
C LEU A 297 -4.76 -7.98 -2.63
N ARG A 298 -5.09 -8.36 -1.40
CA ARG A 298 -4.46 -9.46 -0.67
C ARG A 298 -5.48 -10.56 -0.40
N VAL A 299 -5.15 -11.79 -0.75
CA VAL A 299 -5.95 -12.97 -0.38
C VAL A 299 -5.45 -13.51 0.95
N ARG A 300 -6.35 -13.88 1.86
CA ARG A 300 -6.01 -14.46 3.16
C ARG A 300 -6.93 -15.64 3.49
N PRO A 301 -6.46 -16.66 4.22
CA PRO A 301 -7.36 -17.63 4.82
C PRO A 301 -8.40 -16.94 5.71
N ALA A 302 -9.67 -17.34 5.63
CA ALA A 302 -10.75 -16.70 6.37
C ALA A 302 -10.64 -16.86 7.90
N SER A 303 -9.91 -17.88 8.37
CA SER A 303 -9.61 -18.10 9.79
C SER A 303 -8.61 -17.10 10.37
N HIS A 304 -7.84 -16.40 9.52
CA HIS A 304 -6.85 -15.44 9.98
C HIS A 304 -7.51 -14.06 10.13
N ASP A 305 -7.78 -13.67 11.38
CA ASP A 305 -8.27 -12.31 11.64
C ASP A 305 -7.20 -11.28 11.24
N ARG A 306 -7.68 -10.14 10.76
CA ARG A 306 -6.90 -8.93 10.62
C ARG A 306 -6.43 -8.47 12.01
N VAL A 307 -7.23 -8.56 13.07
CA VAL A 307 -6.83 -8.10 14.42
C VAL A 307 -6.57 -9.31 15.33
N PRO A 308 -5.30 -9.61 15.68
CA PRO A 308 -4.99 -10.68 16.62
C PRO A 308 -5.76 -10.51 17.94
N GLY A 309 -6.28 -11.62 18.49
CA GLY A 309 -6.98 -11.64 19.79
C GLY A 309 -8.46 -11.23 19.76
N ARG A 310 -9.02 -10.76 18.63
CA ARG A 310 -10.46 -10.44 18.55
C ARG A 310 -11.33 -11.72 18.55
N GLY A 311 -10.78 -12.86 18.16
CA GLY A 311 -11.43 -14.17 18.22
C GLY A 311 -11.32 -14.93 19.54
N GLU A 312 -10.49 -14.46 20.49
CA GLU A 312 -10.28 -15.13 21.79
C GLU A 312 -11.33 -14.76 22.85
N VAL A 313 -12.25 -13.86 22.51
CA VAL A 313 -13.42 -13.57 23.35
C VAL A 313 -14.60 -14.39 22.83
N ARG A 314 -14.66 -15.67 23.20
CA ARG A 314 -15.89 -16.46 23.23
C ARG A 314 -15.99 -17.23 24.52
#